data_AF-A0A0U1RJW5-F1
#
_entry.id   AF-A0A0U1RJW5-F1
#
_cell.length_a   1.000
_cell.length_b   1.000
_cell.length_c   1.000
_cell.angle_alpha   90.00
_cell.angle_beta   90.00
_cell.angle_gamma   90.00
#
_symmetry.space_group_name_H-M   'P 1'
#
loop_
_entity.id
_entity.type
_entity.pdbx_description
1 polymer ?
#
loop_
_entity_poly.entity_id
_entity_poly.type
_entity_poly.pdbx_seq_one_letter_code
_entity_poly.pdbx_strand_id
1 'polypeptide(L)'
;MEENNSWLKKAIAQGFMMLAALNLKGRPASADLTAVAELWLVILSGRSWQPEHDGIRIQAAFRAIAASSSEWPNPADLIKHLPPGEVRMVPRLEKKHCPTEYGKEQAAELKKIVGRLKNAPCMNRDWIHGQRHRSVDECKRIYAERQKGNK
;
A
#
# COMPACT_ATOMS: atom_id res chain seq x y z
N MET A 1 -7.46 -20.66 -1.50
CA MET A 1 -6.54 -20.07 -0.50
C MET A 1 -5.67 -21.13 0.18
N GLU A 2 -6.11 -22.38 0.31
CA GLU A 2 -5.33 -23.45 0.98
C GLU A 2 -4.05 -23.87 0.22
N GLU A 3 -4.05 -23.89 -1.12
CA GLU A 3 -2.84 -24.23 -1.90
C GLU A 3 -1.71 -23.23 -1.75
N ASN A 4 -2.01 -21.92 -1.65
CA ASN A 4 -0.99 -20.88 -1.41
C ASN A 4 -0.33 -21.03 -0.03
N ASN A 5 -1.04 -21.56 0.97
CA ASN A 5 -0.44 -21.77 2.28
C ASN A 5 0.48 -23.00 2.31
N SER A 6 0.24 -23.99 1.44
CA SER A 6 1.02 -25.24 1.41
C SER A 6 2.48 -25.02 1.03
N TRP A 7 2.76 -24.22 0.00
CA TRP A 7 4.15 -23.96 -0.42
C TRP A 7 4.90 -23.07 0.58
N LEU A 8 4.24 -22.05 1.12
CA LEU A 8 4.84 -21.14 2.09
C LEU A 8 5.18 -21.88 3.39
N LYS A 9 4.27 -22.74 3.87
CA LYS A 9 4.52 -23.63 5.02
C LYS A 9 5.75 -24.50 4.80
N LYS A 10 5.91 -25.10 3.61
CA LYS A 10 7.08 -25.91 3.26
C LYS A 10 8.37 -25.08 3.25
N ALA A 11 8.34 -23.87 2.68
CA ALA A 11 9.50 -22.98 2.64
C ALA A 11 9.95 -22.56 4.05
N ILE A 12 9.00 -22.22 4.93
CA ILE A 12 9.28 -21.88 6.34
C ILE A 12 9.84 -23.09 7.07
N ALA A 13 9.24 -24.28 6.93
CA ALA A 13 9.72 -25.49 7.58
C ALA A 13 11.17 -25.83 7.20
N GLN A 14 11.52 -25.70 5.91
CA GLN A 14 12.89 -25.88 5.42
C GLN A 14 13.87 -24.88 6.04
N GLY A 15 13.50 -23.60 6.11
CA GLY A 15 14.30 -22.57 6.75
C GLY A 15 14.50 -22.82 8.26
N PHE A 16 13.45 -23.25 8.95
CA PHE A 16 13.49 -23.58 10.37
C PHE A 16 14.40 -24.77 10.67
N MET A 17 14.33 -25.85 9.88
CA MET A 17 15.24 -26.99 10.02
C MET A 17 16.70 -26.56 9.89
N MET A 18 17.00 -25.67 8.93
CA MET A 18 18.35 -25.15 8.73
C MET A 18 18.82 -24.31 9.92
N LEU A 19 18.02 -23.36 10.41
CA LEU A 19 18.37 -22.54 11.57
C LEU A 19 18.50 -23.39 12.85
N ALA A 20 17.64 -24.40 13.00
CA ALA A 20 17.69 -25.34 14.12
C ALA A 20 19.01 -26.13 14.14
N ALA A 21 19.69 -26.32 13.01
CA ALA A 21 21.00 -26.97 13.02
C ALA A 21 22.13 -26.11 13.61
N LEU A 22 21.97 -24.78 13.64
CA LEU A 22 23.04 -23.82 13.99
C LEU A 22 23.15 -23.48 15.49
N ASN A 23 22.32 -24.10 16.33
CA ASN A 23 22.27 -23.88 17.79
C ASN A 23 22.38 -22.41 18.24
N LEU A 24 21.63 -21.54 17.55
CA LEU A 24 21.63 -20.09 17.79
C LEU A 24 21.13 -19.74 19.20
N LYS A 25 21.61 -18.62 19.73
CA LYS A 25 21.14 -18.11 21.04
C LYS A 25 19.65 -17.74 20.96
N GLY A 26 18.88 -18.13 21.98
CA GLY A 26 17.43 -17.86 22.01
C GLY A 26 16.60 -18.79 21.11
N ARG A 27 17.19 -19.88 20.61
CA ARG A 27 16.47 -20.90 19.85
C ARG A 27 15.34 -21.52 20.69
N PRO A 28 14.11 -21.66 20.15
CA PRO A 28 13.03 -22.39 20.79
C PRO A 28 13.37 -23.88 21.01
N ALA A 29 12.78 -24.49 22.04
CA ALA A 29 12.95 -25.92 22.26
C ALA A 29 12.48 -26.73 21.05
N SER A 30 13.09 -27.91 20.81
CA SER A 30 12.78 -28.71 19.63
C SER A 30 11.30 -29.12 19.55
N ALA A 31 10.64 -29.31 20.70
CA ALA A 31 9.22 -29.62 20.78
C ALA A 31 8.33 -28.45 20.32
N ASP A 32 8.80 -27.21 20.51
CA ASP A 32 8.04 -25.99 20.23
C ASP A 32 8.29 -25.43 18.83
N LEU A 33 9.31 -25.92 18.11
CA LEU A 33 9.68 -25.42 16.78
C LEU A 33 8.50 -25.44 15.79
N THR A 34 7.67 -26.49 15.84
CA THR A 34 6.49 -26.61 14.98
C THR A 34 5.48 -25.50 15.27
N ALA A 35 5.18 -25.23 16.54
CA ALA A 35 4.26 -24.18 16.93
C ALA A 35 4.79 -22.78 16.54
N VAL A 36 6.09 -22.54 16.71
CA VAL A 36 6.71 -21.28 16.27
C VAL A 36 6.66 -21.12 14.75
N ALA A 37 6.88 -22.20 13.99
CA ALA A 37 6.76 -22.16 12.53
C ALA A 37 5.33 -21.86 12.06
N GLU A 38 4.32 -22.37 12.75
CA GLU A 38 2.91 -22.06 12.47
C GLU A 38 2.58 -20.60 12.78
N LEU A 39 3.10 -20.05 13.88
CA LEU A 39 2.96 -18.63 14.19
C LEU A 39 3.59 -17.76 13.09
N TRP A 40 4.78 -18.13 12.60
CA TRP A 40 5.42 -17.43 11.49
C TRP A 40 4.59 -17.49 10.21
N LEU A 41 3.99 -18.65 9.90
CA LEU A 41 3.10 -18.80 8.77
C LEU A 41 1.92 -17.83 8.87
N VAL A 42 1.26 -17.74 10.03
CA VAL A 42 0.14 -16.80 10.25
C VAL A 42 0.59 -15.35 10.03
N ILE A 43 1.72 -14.95 10.63
CA ILE A 43 2.25 -13.57 10.50
C ILE A 43 2.59 -13.24 9.05
N LEU A 44 3.29 -14.15 8.37
CA LEU A 44 3.74 -13.93 6.98
C LEU A 44 2.59 -14.02 5.99
N SER A 45 1.51 -14.76 6.29
CA SER A 45 0.32 -14.86 5.44
C SER A 45 -0.45 -13.54 5.30
N GLY A 46 -0.18 -12.54 6.14
CA GLY A 46 -0.71 -11.18 5.99
C GLY A 46 -0.20 -10.43 4.75
N ARG A 47 0.79 -10.98 4.03
CA ARG A 47 1.36 -10.40 2.80
C ARG A 47 0.95 -11.21 1.57
N SER A 48 0.80 -10.52 0.44
CA SER A 48 0.67 -11.17 -0.86
C SER A 48 2.01 -11.74 -1.31
N TRP A 49 2.07 -13.07 -1.40
CA TRP A 49 3.23 -13.81 -1.90
C TRP A 49 2.95 -14.41 -3.27
N GLN A 50 4.00 -14.51 -4.09
CA GLN A 50 3.99 -15.15 -5.41
C GLN A 50 4.83 -16.43 -5.35
N PRO A 51 4.23 -17.64 -5.38
CA PRO A 51 4.94 -18.90 -5.24
C PRO A 51 6.15 -19.04 -6.19
N GLU A 52 6.01 -18.54 -7.41
CA GLU A 52 6.99 -18.67 -8.50
C GLU A 52 8.30 -17.91 -8.21
N HIS A 53 8.20 -16.79 -7.50
CA HIS A 53 9.33 -15.90 -7.26
C HIS A 53 9.78 -15.91 -5.79
N ASP A 54 8.82 -15.98 -4.87
CA ASP A 54 9.10 -15.76 -3.46
C ASP A 54 9.62 -17.01 -2.74
N GLY A 55 9.36 -18.22 -3.26
CA GLY A 55 9.91 -19.45 -2.68
C GLY A 55 11.45 -19.42 -2.60
N ILE A 56 12.10 -19.06 -3.71
CA ILE A 56 13.57 -18.96 -3.79
C ILE A 56 14.08 -17.81 -2.92
N ARG A 57 13.37 -16.67 -2.91
CA ARG A 57 13.74 -15.49 -2.11
C ARG A 57 13.68 -15.76 -0.61
N ILE A 58 12.65 -16.48 -0.14
CA ILE A 58 12.52 -16.87 1.27
C ILE A 58 13.64 -17.82 1.68
N GLN A 59 13.95 -18.83 0.86
CA GLN A 59 15.07 -19.72 1.13
C GLN A 59 16.41 -18.96 1.18
N ALA A 60 16.63 -18.02 0.26
CA ALA A 60 17.82 -17.17 0.25
C ALA A 60 17.89 -16.28 1.50
N ALA A 61 16.77 -15.72 1.96
CA ALA A 61 16.71 -14.93 3.19
C ALA A 61 17.09 -15.76 4.43
N PHE A 62 16.56 -16.99 4.55
CA PHE A 62 16.95 -17.89 5.64
C PHE A 62 18.44 -18.24 5.58
N ARG A 63 19.01 -18.45 4.39
CA ARG A 63 20.46 -18.71 4.24
C ARG A 63 21.30 -17.51 4.65
N ALA A 64 20.86 -16.30 4.30
CA ALA A 64 21.53 -15.08 4.70
C ALA A 64 21.54 -14.93 6.23
N ILE A 65 20.38 -15.14 6.88
CA ILE A 65 20.25 -15.11 8.34
C ILE A 65 21.15 -16.16 9.00
N ALA A 66 21.11 -17.39 8.48
CA ALA A 66 21.95 -18.49 8.95
C ALA A 66 23.45 -18.16 8.90
N ALA A 67 23.88 -17.39 7.90
CA ALA A 67 25.26 -16.98 7.73
C ALA A 67 25.67 -15.78 8.61
N SER A 68 24.72 -14.89 8.95
CA SER A 68 25.05 -13.61 9.60
C SER A 68 24.56 -13.44 11.04
N SER A 69 23.54 -14.19 11.48
CA SER A 69 22.91 -14.01 12.78
C SER A 69 23.52 -14.91 13.85
N SER A 70 23.76 -14.34 15.04
CA SER A 70 24.16 -15.09 16.24
C SER A 70 22.98 -15.46 17.14
N GLU A 71 21.82 -14.83 16.92
CA GLU A 71 20.59 -15.03 17.69
C GLU A 71 19.47 -15.59 16.80
N TRP A 72 18.50 -16.26 17.42
CA TRP A 72 17.34 -16.78 16.72
C TRP A 72 16.52 -15.62 16.13
N PRO A 73 16.25 -15.62 14.82
CA PRO A 73 15.59 -14.50 14.16
C PRO A 73 14.13 -14.35 14.56
N ASN A 74 13.55 -13.18 14.30
CA ASN A 74 12.10 -12.96 14.30
C ASN A 74 11.56 -12.89 12.84
N PRO A 75 10.23 -12.91 12.62
CA PRO A 75 9.66 -12.80 11.27
C PRO A 75 10.03 -11.51 10.53
N ALA A 76 10.25 -10.42 11.26
CA ALA A 76 10.64 -9.13 10.67
C ALA A 76 12.06 -9.19 10.11
N ASP A 77 12.96 -9.95 10.73
CA ASP A 77 14.33 -10.15 10.25
C ASP A 77 14.34 -10.93 8.94
N LEU A 78 13.45 -11.92 8.78
CA LEU A 78 13.23 -12.58 7.49
C LEU A 78 12.89 -11.57 6.39
N ILE A 79 11.97 -10.62 6.68
CA ILE A 79 11.56 -9.57 5.74
C ILE A 79 12.70 -8.63 5.39
N LYS A 80 13.57 -8.29 6.35
CA LYS A 80 14.77 -7.45 6.10
C LYS A 80 15.80 -8.16 5.22
N HIS A 81 15.94 -9.48 5.38
CA HIS A 81 16.90 -10.29 4.65
C HIS A 81 16.38 -10.83 3.31
N LEU A 82 15.13 -10.51 2.93
CA LEU A 82 14.58 -10.88 1.62
C LEU A 82 15.37 -10.18 0.51
N PRO A 83 15.96 -10.93 -0.44
CA PRO A 83 16.59 -10.33 -1.62
C PRO A 83 15.57 -9.45 -2.36
N PRO A 84 16.01 -8.35 -3.01
CA PRO A 84 15.11 -7.56 -3.84
C PRO A 84 14.45 -8.46 -4.88
N GLY A 85 13.15 -8.22 -5.14
CA GLY A 85 12.45 -8.94 -6.20
C GLY A 85 13.14 -8.69 -7.54
N GLU A 86 13.09 -9.67 -8.43
CA GLU A 86 13.64 -9.51 -9.78
C GLU A 86 12.91 -8.36 -10.47
N VAL A 87 13.59 -7.22 -10.62
CA VAL A 87 13.04 -6.05 -11.30
C VAL A 87 13.06 -6.38 -12.78
N ARG A 88 11.93 -6.87 -13.29
CA ARG A 88 11.73 -6.95 -14.74
C ARG A 88 11.68 -5.53 -15.27
N MET A 89 12.75 -5.12 -15.93
CA MET A 89 12.79 -3.88 -16.69
C MET A 89 11.78 -4.02 -17.83
N VAL A 90 10.53 -3.61 -17.58
CA VAL A 90 9.54 -3.52 -18.63
C VAL A 90 10.00 -2.40 -19.56
N PRO A 91 10.07 -2.63 -20.90
CA PRO A 91 10.40 -1.56 -21.83
C PRO A 91 9.51 -0.37 -21.52
N ARG A 92 10.12 0.80 -21.31
CA ARG A 92 9.37 2.04 -21.19
C ARG A 92 8.49 2.12 -22.42
N LEU A 93 7.17 2.16 -22.25
CA LEU A 93 6.26 2.40 -23.36
C LEU A 93 6.67 3.74 -24.00
N GLU A 94 7.34 3.68 -25.15
CA GLU A 94 7.89 4.87 -25.81
C GLU A 94 6.79 5.83 -26.23
N LYS A 95 5.61 5.28 -26.53
CA LYS A 95 4.46 6.03 -27.02
C LYS A 95 3.57 6.43 -25.85
N LYS A 96 3.66 7.70 -25.45
CA LYS A 96 2.58 8.37 -24.71
C LYS A 96 1.29 8.23 -25.52
N HIS A 97 0.15 8.05 -24.84
CA HIS A 97 -1.15 7.96 -25.53
C HIS A 97 -1.36 9.19 -26.42
N CYS A 98 -1.46 8.97 -27.74
CA CYS A 98 -1.86 9.99 -28.70
C CYS A 98 -3.37 9.85 -28.94
N PRO A 99 -4.19 10.87 -28.60
CA PRO A 99 -5.62 10.84 -28.89
C PRO A 99 -5.85 10.66 -30.39
N THR A 100 -6.69 9.69 -30.75
CA THR A 100 -7.18 9.51 -32.12
C THR A 100 -8.05 10.70 -32.53
N GLU A 101 -8.28 10.92 -33.83
CA GLU A 101 -9.18 11.98 -34.30
C GLU A 101 -10.58 11.86 -33.68
N TYR A 102 -11.14 10.64 -33.66
CA TYR A 102 -12.38 10.34 -32.93
C TYR A 102 -12.29 10.69 -31.43
N GLY A 103 -11.16 10.39 -30.77
CA GLY A 103 -10.94 10.72 -29.37
C GLY A 103 -10.90 12.24 -29.13
N LYS A 104 -10.36 13.02 -30.07
CA LYS A 104 -10.38 14.49 -30.00
C LYS A 104 -11.80 15.04 -30.19
N GLU A 105 -12.57 14.49 -31.12
CA GLU A 105 -13.98 14.85 -31.33
C GLU A 105 -14.82 14.57 -30.09
N GLN A 106 -14.73 13.36 -29.55
CA GLN A 106 -15.44 12.98 -28.32
C GLN A 106 -15.02 13.85 -27.13
N ALA A 107 -13.73 14.16 -26.98
CA ALA A 107 -13.25 15.07 -25.94
C ALA A 107 -13.83 16.49 -26.11
N ALA A 108 -13.97 16.97 -27.35
CA ALA A 108 -14.59 18.27 -27.64
C ALA A 108 -16.09 18.27 -27.31
N GLU A 109 -16.81 17.20 -27.63
CA GLU A 109 -18.22 17.03 -27.26
C GLU A 109 -18.41 16.98 -25.75
N LEU A 110 -17.61 16.16 -25.05
CA LEU A 110 -17.61 16.09 -23.58
C LEU A 110 -17.31 17.47 -22.97
N LYS A 111 -16.37 18.23 -23.53
CA LYS A 111 -16.07 19.59 -23.05
C LYS A 111 -17.27 20.53 -23.18
N LYS A 112 -18.05 20.43 -24.27
CA LYS A 112 -19.30 21.21 -24.45
C LYS A 112 -20.37 20.79 -23.44
N ILE A 113 -20.51 19.49 -23.16
CA ILE A 113 -21.47 18.96 -22.18
C ILE A 113 -21.08 19.42 -20.77
N VAL A 114 -19.82 19.23 -20.37
CA VAL A 114 -19.30 19.67 -19.08
C VAL A 114 -19.42 21.19 -18.92
N GLY A 115 -19.18 21.96 -19.99
CA GLY A 115 -19.39 23.41 -19.99
C GLY A 115 -20.83 23.81 -19.65
N ARG A 116 -21.83 23.08 -20.16
CA ARG A 116 -23.25 23.29 -19.82
C ARG A 116 -23.53 22.92 -18.35
N LEU A 117 -22.94 21.84 -17.87
CA LEU A 117 -23.11 21.37 -16.49
C LEU A 117 -22.52 22.34 -15.45
N LYS A 118 -21.47 23.11 -15.78
CA LYS A 118 -20.89 24.10 -14.85
C LYS A 118 -21.91 25.12 -14.33
N ASN A 119 -22.91 25.46 -15.15
CA ASN A 119 -23.95 26.42 -14.79
C ASN A 119 -25.25 25.73 -14.34
N ALA A 120 -25.27 24.39 -14.29
CA ALA A 120 -26.44 23.65 -13.80
C ALA A 120 -26.63 23.94 -12.30
N PRO A 121 -27.88 23.99 -11.80
CA PRO A 121 -28.16 24.23 -10.39
C PRO A 121 -27.36 23.29 -9.49
N CYS A 122 -27.26 22.00 -9.83
CA CYS A 122 -26.54 20.99 -9.05
C CYS A 122 -25.04 21.20 -8.91
N MET A 123 -24.44 22.05 -9.75
CA MET A 123 -23.04 22.46 -9.64
C MET A 123 -22.87 23.80 -8.91
N ASN A 124 -23.98 24.49 -8.59
CA ASN A 124 -23.95 25.66 -7.73
C ASN A 124 -23.67 25.22 -6.28
N ARG A 125 -22.42 25.45 -5.85
CA ARG A 125 -21.95 25.11 -4.50
C ARG A 125 -22.71 25.84 -3.40
N ASP A 126 -23.37 26.96 -3.73
CA ASP A 126 -24.17 27.73 -2.79
C ASP A 126 -25.53 27.06 -2.49
N TRP A 127 -26.03 26.20 -3.39
CA TRP A 127 -27.23 25.38 -3.11
C TRP A 127 -26.91 24.27 -2.11
N ILE A 128 -25.78 23.58 -2.28
CA ILE A 128 -25.40 22.43 -1.44
C ILE A 128 -24.92 22.87 -0.04
N HIS A 129 -24.25 24.01 0.07
CA HIS A 129 -23.61 24.47 1.32
C HIS A 129 -24.27 25.70 1.96
N GLY A 130 -25.43 26.15 1.44
CA GLY A 130 -26.10 27.38 1.89
C GLY A 130 -25.32 28.65 1.50
N GLN A 131 -25.89 29.83 1.77
CA GLN A 131 -25.15 31.09 1.63
C GLN A 131 -23.91 31.02 2.54
N ARG A 132 -22.72 31.29 1.96
CA ARG A 132 -21.48 31.37 2.74
C ARG A 132 -21.70 32.25 3.97
N HIS A 133 -21.26 31.79 5.14
CA HIS A 133 -21.20 32.67 6.31
C HIS A 133 -20.47 33.97 5.94
N ARG A 134 -21.03 35.12 6.34
CA ARG A 134 -20.44 36.44 6.06
C ARG A 134 -18.96 36.44 6.42
N SER A 135 -18.14 37.04 5.57
CA SER A 135 -16.71 37.15 5.86
C SER A 135 -16.48 37.97 7.14
N VAL A 136 -15.37 37.73 7.84
CA VAL A 136 -15.06 38.47 9.08
C VAL A 136 -15.01 39.99 8.82
N ASP A 137 -14.50 40.40 7.67
CA ASP A 137 -14.42 41.81 7.28
C ASP A 137 -15.80 42.42 6.99
N GLU A 138 -16.70 41.64 6.38
CA GLU A 138 -18.09 42.02 6.17
C GLU A 138 -18.84 42.18 7.51
N CYS A 139 -18.64 41.25 8.46
CA CYS A 139 -19.19 41.36 9.81
C CYS A 139 -18.67 42.60 10.56
N LYS A 140 -17.37 42.91 10.44
CA LYS A 140 -16.75 44.11 11.04
C LYS A 140 -17.32 45.40 10.45
N ARG A 141 -17.57 45.47 9.13
CA ARG A 141 -18.20 46.63 8.49
C ARG A 141 -19.62 46.86 8.99
N ILE A 142 -20.45 45.81 9.01
CA ILE A 142 -21.83 45.88 9.51
C ILE A 142 -21.86 46.32 10.97
N TYR A 143 -20.93 45.82 11.79
CA TYR A 143 -20.83 46.25 13.19
C TYR A 143 -20.46 47.73 13.32
N ALA A 144 -19.47 48.20 12.56
CA ALA A 144 -19.06 49.61 12.58
C ALA A 144 -20.16 50.57 12.09
N GLU A 145 -20.95 50.17 11.09
CA GLU A 145 -22.12 50.95 10.62
C GLU A 145 -23.21 51.04 11.68
N ARG A 146 -23.50 49.95 12.40
CA ARG A 146 -24.44 49.99 13.54
C ARG A 146 -23.97 50.92 14.65
N GLN A 147 -22.67 50.97 14.94
CA GLN A 147 -22.12 51.88 15.94
C GLN A 147 -22.24 53.36 15.53
N LYS A 148 -22.23 53.67 14.23
CA LYS A 148 -22.42 55.04 13.72
C LYS A 148 -23.86 55.51 13.79
N GLY A 149 -24.84 54.61 13.66
CA GLY A 149 -26.27 54.94 13.74
C GLY A 149 -26.82 55.02 15.17
N ASN A 150 -26.02 54.66 16.18
CA ASN A 150 -26.43 54.62 17.59
C ASN A 150 -25.80 55.77 18.42
N LYS A 151 -25.38 56.85 17.74
CA LYS A 151 -24.68 58.01 18.29
C LYS A 151 -25.43 59.30 17.96
#